data_AF-A0A7W1B8J0-F1
#
_entry.id   AF-A0A7W1B8J0-F1
#
_cell.length_a   1.000
_cell.length_b   1.000
_cell.length_c   1.000
_cell.angle_alpha   90.00
_cell.angle_beta   90.00
_cell.angle_gamma   90.00
#
_symmetry.space_group_name_H-M   'P 1'
#
loop_
_entity.id
_entity.type
_entity.pdbx_description
1 polymer ?
#
loop_
_entity_poly.entity_id
_entity_poly.type
_entity_poly.pdbx_seq_one_letter_code
_entity_poly.pdbx_strand_id
1 'polypeptide(L)'
;MKRLLWLDVAKGLAILIVVYFHFFRTYFEHGELPPPDWSTWAAGLTTFLGIAWLKLSGLGFHAVGVFIILSGWALMQSTARRADKGAVAWGEWYRARLLRLYPMYWLAHLVYLISPFNARFERIDGRIFLSLLGLRFIDISNNFYYLNAAWWYFTMLIQFYLFFPLLFAAARKLGPATFLVAACALGFAVRYLLLVVYPQNGMWVQGGFALCRLPEFALGMALGMWDSRAPEKVERFLLGGLGLLTGIVLYPAALQLYHGLTAYT
;
A
#
# COMPACT_ATOMS: atom_id res chain seq x y z
N MET A 1 14.79 7.26 -21.87
CA MET A 1 13.46 7.53 -21.27
C MET A 1 13.57 8.63 -20.23
N LYS A 2 12.69 9.64 -20.28
CA LYS A 2 12.65 10.76 -19.31
C LYS A 2 12.16 10.24 -17.95
N ARG A 3 12.62 10.86 -16.85
CA ARG A 3 12.11 10.58 -15.50
C ARG A 3 10.64 11.01 -15.44
N LEU A 4 9.75 10.12 -15.02
CA LEU A 4 8.33 10.42 -14.86
C LEU A 4 8.10 11.18 -13.55
N LEU A 5 8.18 12.51 -13.60
CA LEU A 5 7.98 13.37 -12.44
C LEU A 5 6.63 13.14 -11.76
N TRP A 6 5.57 12.92 -12.55
CA TRP A 6 4.23 12.65 -12.04
C TRP A 6 4.18 11.38 -11.17
N LEU A 7 4.99 10.37 -11.47
CA LEU A 7 5.03 9.12 -10.69
C LEU A 7 5.60 9.37 -9.29
N ASP A 8 6.65 10.19 -9.21
CA ASP A 8 7.24 10.60 -7.93
C ASP A 8 6.27 11.46 -7.12
N VAL A 9 5.57 12.40 -7.77
CA VAL A 9 4.53 13.24 -7.14
C VAL A 9 3.37 12.38 -6.62
N ALA A 10 2.85 11.46 -7.45
CA ALA A 10 1.75 10.58 -7.07
C ALA A 10 2.10 9.69 -5.86
N LYS A 11 3.35 9.20 -5.79
CA LYS A 11 3.84 8.47 -4.61
C LYS A 11 3.92 9.35 -3.37
N GLY A 12 4.37 10.59 -3.52
CA GLY A 12 4.39 11.59 -2.46
C GLY A 12 2.98 11.89 -1.93
N LEU A 13 2.03 12.12 -2.82
CA LEU A 13 0.62 12.32 -2.45
C LEU A 13 0.03 11.09 -1.76
N ALA A 14 0.29 9.88 -2.29
CA ALA A 14 -0.19 8.65 -1.68
C ALA A 14 0.30 8.48 -0.23
N ILE A 15 1.59 8.73 0.04
CA ILE A 15 2.11 8.62 1.41
C ILE A 15 1.55 9.72 2.33
N LEU A 16 1.32 10.93 1.83
CA LEU A 16 0.68 12.00 2.59
C LEU A 16 -0.77 11.65 2.94
N ILE A 17 -1.51 11.04 2.02
CA ILE A 17 -2.88 10.55 2.29
C ILE A 17 -2.86 9.42 3.32
N VAL A 18 -1.85 8.53 3.30
CA VAL A 18 -1.69 7.50 4.34
C VAL A 18 -1.44 8.13 5.71
N VAL A 19 -0.56 9.15 5.80
CA VAL A 19 -0.32 9.89 7.05
C VAL A 19 -1.61 10.56 7.53
N TYR A 20 -2.31 11.25 6.64
CA TYR A 20 -3.60 11.85 6.92
C TYR A 20 -4.63 10.82 7.43
N PHE A 21 -4.74 9.67 6.77
CA PHE A 21 -5.66 8.60 7.16
C PHE A 21 -5.40 8.09 8.58
N HIS A 22 -4.13 7.89 8.95
CA HIS A 22 -3.79 7.45 10.30
C HIS A 22 -4.05 8.52 11.36
N PHE A 23 -3.78 9.79 11.06
CA PHE A 23 -4.17 10.90 11.96
C PHE A 23 -5.69 10.96 12.14
N PHE A 24 -6.43 10.92 11.04
CA PHE A 24 -7.89 10.87 11.02
C PHE A 24 -8.42 9.70 11.84
N ARG A 25 -7.89 8.48 11.64
CA ARG A 25 -8.37 7.30 12.36
C ARG A 25 -8.14 7.41 13.87
N THR A 26 -6.98 7.92 14.30
CA THR A 26 -6.70 8.15 15.72
C THR A 26 -7.66 9.17 16.34
N TYR A 27 -7.97 10.28 15.65
CA TYR A 27 -8.96 11.26 16.12
C TYR A 27 -10.34 10.61 16.28
N PHE A 28 -10.77 9.78 15.33
CA PHE A 28 -12.09 9.14 15.35
C PHE A 28 -12.23 7.95 16.30
N GLU A 29 -11.13 7.34 16.74
CA GLU A 29 -11.16 6.33 17.80
C GLU A 29 -11.45 6.94 19.17
N HIS A 30 -11.16 8.23 19.34
CA HIS A 30 -11.16 8.88 20.66
C HIS A 30 -11.97 10.19 20.70
N GLY A 31 -12.54 10.62 19.58
CA GLY A 31 -13.28 11.86 19.44
C GLY A 31 -14.76 11.61 19.13
N GLU A 32 -15.61 12.52 19.60
CA GLU A 32 -17.04 12.51 19.31
C GLU A 32 -17.36 13.48 18.17
N LEU A 33 -18.12 13.01 17.18
CA LEU A 33 -18.67 13.90 16.17
C LEU A 33 -19.92 14.60 16.71
N PRO A 34 -20.11 15.90 16.40
CA PRO A 34 -21.37 16.55 16.69
C PRO A 34 -22.52 15.82 15.96
N PRO A 35 -23.70 15.72 16.59
CA PRO A 35 -24.85 15.07 15.97
C PRO A 35 -25.27 15.81 14.69
N PRO A 36 -25.84 15.12 13.69
CA PRO A 36 -26.33 15.75 12.47
C PRO A 36 -27.37 16.82 12.79
N ASP A 37 -27.15 18.04 12.31
CA ASP A 37 -28.12 19.14 12.42
C ASP A 37 -28.59 19.56 11.02
N TRP A 38 -29.91 19.45 10.81
CA TRP A 38 -30.60 19.79 9.57
C TRP A 38 -31.62 20.91 9.77
N SER A 39 -31.59 21.60 10.92
CA SER A 39 -32.59 22.61 11.31
C SER A 39 -32.56 23.86 10.43
N THR A 40 -31.39 24.21 9.90
CA THR A 40 -31.19 25.37 9.02
C THR A 40 -30.36 24.99 7.80
N TRP A 41 -30.43 25.79 6.74
CA TRP A 41 -29.59 25.59 5.56
C TRP A 41 -28.08 25.60 5.89
N ALA A 42 -27.65 26.52 6.76
CA ALA A 42 -26.25 26.60 7.17
C ALA A 42 -25.81 25.37 7.96
N ALA A 43 -26.62 24.94 8.95
CA ALA A 43 -26.36 23.72 9.72
C ALA A 43 -26.36 22.47 8.82
N GLY A 44 -27.32 22.37 7.89
CA GLY A 44 -27.42 21.28 6.92
C GLY A 44 -26.21 21.21 5.99
N LEU A 45 -25.70 22.37 5.53
CA LEU A 45 -24.46 22.41 4.74
C LEU A 45 -23.26 21.94 5.55
N THR A 46 -23.11 22.38 6.80
CA THR A 46 -22.04 21.92 7.70
C THR A 46 -22.12 20.41 7.94
N THR A 47 -23.31 19.89 8.21
CA THR A 47 -23.56 18.44 8.39
C THR A 47 -23.21 17.66 7.12
N PHE A 48 -23.66 18.12 5.95
CA PHE A 48 -23.35 17.49 4.67
C PHE A 48 -21.83 17.47 4.41
N LEU A 49 -21.15 18.61 4.58
CA LEU A 49 -19.70 18.70 4.40
C LEU A 49 -18.95 17.80 5.40
N GLY A 50 -19.41 17.72 6.64
CA GLY A 50 -18.84 16.82 7.66
C GLY A 50 -18.98 15.35 7.28
N ILE A 51 -20.16 14.92 6.82
CA ILE A 51 -20.39 13.56 6.33
C ILE A 51 -19.55 13.27 5.08
N ALA A 52 -19.52 14.19 4.12
CA ALA A 52 -18.74 14.05 2.90
C ALA A 52 -17.25 13.92 3.22
N TRP A 53 -16.73 14.79 4.10
CA TRP A 53 -15.36 14.74 4.61
C TRP A 53 -15.04 13.41 5.29
N LEU A 54 -15.92 12.92 6.17
CA LEU A 54 -15.77 11.63 6.85
C LEU A 54 -15.66 10.48 5.84
N LYS A 55 -16.56 10.43 4.86
CA LYS A 55 -16.56 9.40 3.82
C LYS A 55 -15.29 9.48 2.98
N LEU A 56 -14.89 10.67 2.52
CA LEU A 56 -13.66 10.87 1.74
C LEU A 56 -12.41 10.46 2.53
N SER A 57 -12.37 10.79 3.81
CA SER A 57 -11.25 10.49 4.69
C SER A 57 -11.10 8.99 4.94
N GLY A 58 -12.21 8.27 5.07
CA GLY A 58 -12.22 6.81 5.14
C GLY A 58 -11.61 6.14 3.89
N LEU A 59 -11.72 6.77 2.72
CA LEU A 59 -11.08 6.26 1.49
C LEU A 59 -9.55 6.36 1.54
N GLY A 60 -8.98 7.11 2.48
CA GLY A 60 -7.54 7.25 2.66
C GLY A 60 -6.82 5.90 2.87
N PHE A 61 -7.52 4.88 3.37
CA PHE A 61 -7.00 3.52 3.46
C PHE A 61 -6.54 2.96 2.10
N HIS A 62 -7.23 3.31 1.00
CA HIS A 62 -6.90 2.84 -0.34
C HIS A 62 -5.59 3.43 -0.88
N ALA A 63 -5.08 4.50 -0.29
CA ALA A 63 -3.80 5.11 -0.69
C ALA A 63 -2.62 4.15 -0.53
N VAL A 64 -2.70 3.20 0.41
CA VAL A 64 -1.69 2.13 0.53
C VAL A 64 -1.67 1.25 -0.72
N GLY A 65 -2.84 0.90 -1.27
CA GLY A 65 -2.93 0.13 -2.52
C GLY A 65 -2.29 0.87 -3.70
N VAL A 66 -2.59 2.16 -3.84
CA VAL A 66 -1.97 3.05 -4.84
C VAL A 66 -0.46 3.07 -4.66
N PHE A 67 0.02 3.24 -3.42
CA PHE A 67 1.46 3.24 -3.12
C PHE A 67 2.16 1.93 -3.52
N ILE A 68 1.51 0.78 -3.31
CA ILE A 68 2.03 -0.54 -3.72
C ILE A 68 2.14 -0.62 -5.24
N ILE A 69 1.09 -0.22 -5.98
CA ILE A 69 1.08 -0.20 -7.46
C ILE A 69 2.22 0.69 -7.98
N LEU A 70 2.31 1.93 -7.49
CA LEU A 70 3.35 2.87 -7.94
C LEU A 70 4.77 2.38 -7.56
N SER A 71 4.90 1.65 -6.45
CA SER A 71 6.17 1.02 -6.06
C SER A 71 6.56 -0.12 -6.98
N GLY A 72 5.63 -1.00 -7.36
CA GLY A 72 5.86 -2.04 -8.36
C GLY A 72 6.28 -1.47 -9.72
N TRP A 73 5.60 -0.41 -10.18
CA TRP A 73 5.96 0.29 -11.42
C TRP A 73 7.38 0.85 -11.37
N ALA A 74 7.68 1.67 -10.36
CA ALA A 74 9.00 2.30 -10.21
C ALA A 74 10.13 1.26 -10.12
N LEU A 75 9.90 0.15 -9.41
CA LEU A 75 10.89 -0.93 -9.28
C LEU A 75 11.10 -1.67 -10.60
N MET A 76 10.02 -1.96 -11.33
CA MET A 76 10.10 -2.63 -12.63
C MET A 76 10.90 -1.78 -13.63
N GLN A 77 10.55 -0.51 -13.79
CA GLN A 77 11.26 0.40 -14.70
C GLN A 77 12.73 0.60 -14.31
N SER A 78 12.99 0.88 -13.03
CA SER A 78 14.37 1.15 -12.57
C SER A 78 15.28 -0.07 -12.68
N THR A 79 14.72 -1.28 -12.48
CA THR A 79 15.47 -2.54 -12.62
C THR A 79 15.62 -2.94 -14.08
N ALA A 80 14.58 -2.81 -14.90
CA ALA A 80 14.65 -3.07 -16.34
C ALA A 80 15.75 -2.24 -17.00
N ARG A 81 15.81 -0.94 -16.70
CA ARG A 81 16.86 -0.06 -17.21
C ARG A 81 18.28 -0.48 -16.80
N ARG A 82 18.44 -1.08 -15.61
CA ARG A 82 19.74 -1.64 -15.18
C ARG A 82 20.05 -2.92 -15.92
N ALA A 83 19.05 -3.80 -16.08
CA ALA A 83 19.15 -5.06 -16.80
C ALA A 83 19.50 -4.85 -18.29
N ASP A 84 18.95 -3.81 -18.92
CA ASP A 84 19.25 -3.46 -20.31
C ASP A 84 20.70 -2.99 -20.51
N LYS A 85 21.38 -2.58 -19.44
CA LYS A 85 22.81 -2.19 -19.45
C LYS A 85 23.76 -3.34 -19.09
N GLY A 86 23.24 -4.49 -18.70
CA GLY A 86 24.02 -5.64 -18.27
C GLY A 86 23.38 -6.39 -17.11
N ALA A 87 24.10 -7.37 -16.56
CA ALA A 87 23.61 -8.16 -15.44
C ALA A 87 23.32 -7.27 -14.21
N VAL A 88 22.18 -7.50 -13.56
CA VAL A 88 21.82 -6.78 -12.34
C VAL A 88 22.60 -7.38 -11.16
N ALA A 89 23.49 -6.60 -10.56
CA ALA A 89 24.14 -6.95 -9.31
C ALA A 89 23.12 -6.91 -8.16
N TRP A 90 22.48 -8.05 -7.87
CA TRP A 90 21.39 -8.13 -6.90
C TRP A 90 21.80 -7.74 -5.47
N GLY A 91 23.03 -8.05 -5.05
CA GLY A 91 23.54 -7.62 -3.74
C GLY A 91 23.57 -6.09 -3.57
N GLU A 92 24.12 -5.38 -4.55
CA GLU A 92 24.11 -3.91 -4.58
C GLU A 92 22.70 -3.35 -4.71
N TRP A 93 21.84 -4.03 -5.48
CA TRP A 93 20.44 -3.68 -5.64
C TRP A 93 19.68 -3.73 -4.30
N TYR A 94 19.92 -4.76 -3.48
CA TYR A 94 19.36 -4.88 -2.13
C TYR A 94 19.94 -3.80 -1.22
N ARG A 95 21.27 -3.67 -1.17
CA ARG A 95 21.95 -2.69 -0.32
C ARG A 95 21.44 -1.27 -0.57
N ALA A 96 21.34 -0.85 -1.83
CA ALA A 96 20.86 0.48 -2.19
C ALA A 96 19.42 0.74 -1.71
N ARG A 97 18.58 -0.30 -1.62
CA ARG A 97 17.19 -0.18 -1.16
C ARG A 97 17.10 -0.15 0.35
N LEU A 98 17.81 -1.05 1.04
CA LEU A 98 17.83 -1.08 2.49
C LEU A 98 18.44 0.22 3.05
N LEU A 99 19.54 0.72 2.46
CA LEU A 99 20.14 2.00 2.83
C LEU A 99 19.25 3.22 2.56
N ARG A 100 18.30 3.12 1.63
CA ARG A 100 17.31 4.17 1.40
C ARG A 100 16.13 4.06 2.38
N LEU A 101 15.72 2.82 2.69
CA LEU A 101 14.51 2.52 3.42
C LEU A 101 14.68 2.64 4.94
N TYR A 102 15.74 2.06 5.49
CA TYR A 102 15.94 1.97 6.93
C TYR A 102 16.24 3.29 7.64
N PRO A 103 17.07 4.22 7.11
CA PRO A 103 17.38 5.46 7.83
C PRO A 103 16.14 6.28 8.15
N MET A 104 15.21 6.42 7.20
CA MET A 104 13.95 7.14 7.42
C MET A 104 13.04 6.41 8.41
N TYR A 105 13.05 5.08 8.40
CA TYR A 105 12.26 4.27 9.34
C TYR A 105 12.80 4.33 10.76
N TRP A 106 14.12 4.30 10.93
CA TRP A 106 14.77 4.54 12.23
C TRP A 106 14.59 5.96 12.72
N LEU A 107 14.62 6.96 11.82
CA LEU A 107 14.25 8.32 12.17
C LEU A 107 12.81 8.40 12.68
N ALA A 108 11.86 7.70 12.05
CA ALA A 108 10.49 7.63 12.56
C ALA A 108 10.41 7.00 13.95
N HIS A 109 11.22 5.96 14.24
CA HIS A 109 11.34 5.40 15.60
C HIS A 109 11.90 6.42 16.57
N LEU A 110 12.99 7.11 16.19
CA LEU A 110 13.60 8.14 17.02
C LEU A 110 12.59 9.25 17.34
N VAL A 111 11.89 9.77 16.33
CA VAL A 111 10.84 10.78 16.50
C VAL A 111 9.74 10.26 17.43
N TYR A 112 9.28 9.03 17.28
CA TYR A 112 8.29 8.44 18.18
C TYR A 112 8.79 8.41 19.64
N LEU A 113 10.05 8.05 19.87
CA LEU A 113 10.65 7.92 21.20
C LEU A 113 10.91 9.26 21.89
N ILE A 114 11.24 10.32 21.14
CA ILE A 114 11.62 11.61 21.72
C ILE A 114 10.52 12.68 21.64
N SER A 115 9.63 12.59 20.66
CA SER A 115 8.64 13.66 20.44
C SER A 115 7.59 13.63 21.55
N PRO A 116 7.29 14.81 22.16
CA PRO A 116 6.24 14.94 23.17
C PRO A 116 4.84 14.95 22.55
N PHE A 117 4.74 15.05 21.22
CA PHE A 117 3.46 15.16 20.50
C PHE A 117 2.85 13.81 20.11
N ASN A 118 3.42 12.69 20.56
CA ASN A 118 2.89 11.36 20.28
C ASN A 118 2.16 10.80 21.50
N ALA A 119 0.91 10.37 21.32
CA ALA A 119 0.22 9.55 22.30
C ALA A 119 0.84 8.14 22.30
N ARG A 120 1.43 7.74 23.44
CA ARG A 120 2.08 6.44 23.63
C ARG A 120 1.20 5.56 24.50
N PHE A 121 0.24 4.89 23.88
CA PHE A 121 -0.68 3.99 24.57
C PHE A 121 -0.05 2.64 24.92
N GLU A 122 0.96 2.24 24.16
CA GLU A 122 1.67 0.97 24.35
C GLU A 122 3.01 1.15 25.06
N ARG A 123 3.34 0.24 25.97
CA ARG A 123 4.63 0.22 26.67
C ARG A 123 5.74 -0.22 25.72
N ILE A 124 6.88 0.47 25.77
CA ILE A 124 8.08 0.07 25.05
C ILE A 124 8.73 -1.12 25.77
N ASP A 125 8.88 -2.23 25.05
CA ASP A 125 9.55 -3.46 25.50
C ASP A 125 10.47 -4.04 24.41
N GLY A 126 10.94 -5.29 24.61
CA GLY A 126 11.86 -5.99 23.70
C GLY A 126 11.37 -6.13 22.25
N ARG A 127 10.06 -5.99 21.99
CA ARG A 127 9.50 -5.98 20.62
C ARG A 127 10.03 -4.84 19.76
N ILE A 128 10.64 -3.80 20.37
CA ILE A 128 11.29 -2.71 19.64
C ILE A 128 12.41 -3.20 18.71
N PHE A 129 13.11 -4.29 19.04
CA PHE A 129 14.14 -4.84 18.15
C PHE A 129 13.52 -5.42 16.87
N LEU A 130 12.42 -6.17 16.98
CA LEU A 130 11.67 -6.67 15.83
C LEU A 130 11.11 -5.50 15.02
N SER A 131 10.60 -4.48 15.70
CA SER A 131 10.12 -3.25 15.10
C SER A 131 11.20 -2.56 14.27
N LEU A 132 12.40 -2.35 14.82
CA LEU A 132 13.53 -1.69 14.14
C LEU A 132 14.04 -2.46 12.92
N LEU A 133 13.95 -3.79 12.94
CA LEU A 133 14.26 -4.66 11.82
C LEU A 133 13.09 -4.77 10.80
N GLY A 134 11.92 -4.22 11.13
CA GLY A 134 10.75 -4.31 10.30
C GLY A 134 10.09 -5.70 10.28
N LEU A 135 10.46 -6.60 11.19
CA LEU A 135 9.98 -7.99 11.27
C LEU A 135 8.65 -8.09 12.03
N ARG A 136 7.65 -7.31 11.59
CA ARG A 136 6.37 -7.16 12.29
C ARG A 136 5.41 -8.35 12.13
N PHE A 137 5.76 -9.31 11.29
CA PHE A 137 4.99 -10.53 11.06
C PHE A 137 5.31 -11.62 12.10
N ILE A 138 6.43 -11.53 12.82
CA ILE A 138 6.75 -12.44 13.91
C ILE A 138 5.80 -12.10 15.06
N ASP A 139 5.06 -13.09 15.56
CA ASP A 139 3.98 -12.86 16.53
C ASP A 139 3.03 -11.73 16.07
N ILE A 140 2.38 -11.99 14.93
CA ILE A 140 1.66 -10.97 14.16
C ILE A 140 0.60 -10.23 14.99
N SER A 141 -0.06 -10.91 15.93
CA SER A 141 -1.12 -10.31 16.74
C SER A 141 -0.60 -9.23 17.68
N ASN A 142 0.65 -9.35 18.16
CA ASN A 142 1.26 -8.39 19.09
C ASN A 142 2.20 -7.39 18.40
N ASN A 143 2.78 -7.74 17.24
CA ASN A 143 3.83 -6.93 16.61
C ASN A 143 3.39 -6.14 15.38
N PHE A 144 2.29 -6.52 14.73
CA PHE A 144 1.90 -5.93 13.45
C PHE A 144 1.70 -4.41 13.54
N TYR A 145 1.02 -3.95 14.60
CA TYR A 145 0.76 -2.54 14.87
C TYR A 145 1.61 -1.93 16.00
N TYR A 146 2.61 -2.66 16.49
CA TYR A 146 3.43 -2.24 17.63
C TYR A 146 3.97 -0.81 17.48
N LEU A 147 3.79 0.01 18.51
CA LEU A 147 4.06 1.46 18.63
C LEU A 147 3.22 2.37 17.73
N ASN A 148 3.11 2.05 16.44
CA ASN A 148 2.38 2.86 15.47
C ASN A 148 1.75 1.96 14.41
N ALA A 149 0.41 2.03 14.32
CA ALA A 149 -0.34 1.25 13.36
C ALA A 149 0.11 1.50 11.92
N ALA A 150 0.50 2.72 11.55
CA ALA A 150 0.94 3.05 10.19
C ALA A 150 2.21 2.31 9.76
N TRP A 151 2.97 1.71 10.67
CA TRP A 151 4.27 1.10 10.33
C TRP A 151 4.18 -0.33 9.80
N TRP A 152 2.99 -0.95 9.82
CA TRP A 152 2.81 -2.32 9.33
C TRP A 152 3.27 -2.49 7.89
N TYR A 153 3.09 -1.50 7.00
CA TYR A 153 3.45 -1.63 5.58
C TYR A 153 4.96 -1.82 5.37
N PHE A 154 5.80 -1.46 6.34
CA PHE A 154 7.24 -1.60 6.25
C PHE A 154 7.66 -3.08 6.13
N THR A 155 6.99 -3.98 6.87
CA THR A 155 7.27 -5.42 6.78
C THR A 155 6.94 -5.96 5.39
N MET A 156 5.82 -5.51 4.82
CA MET A 156 5.37 -5.89 3.49
C MET A 156 6.37 -5.40 2.42
N LEU A 157 6.92 -4.18 2.57
CA LEU A 157 7.93 -3.66 1.64
C LEU A 157 9.22 -4.47 1.64
N ILE A 158 9.72 -4.88 2.81
CA ILE A 158 10.91 -5.72 2.90
C ILE A 158 10.65 -7.06 2.19
N GLN A 159 9.49 -7.69 2.43
CA GLN A 159 9.12 -8.93 1.75
C GLN A 159 9.01 -8.75 0.23
N PHE A 160 8.42 -7.65 -0.26
CA PHE A 160 8.40 -7.39 -1.70
C PHE A 160 9.80 -7.21 -2.27
N TYR A 161 10.70 -6.51 -1.56
CA TYR A 161 12.08 -6.40 -2.02
C TYR A 161 12.76 -7.77 -2.08
N LEU A 162 12.54 -8.61 -1.08
CA LEU A 162 13.04 -9.98 -1.05
C LEU A 162 12.55 -10.78 -2.26
N PHE A 163 11.25 -10.78 -2.54
CA PHE A 163 10.67 -11.51 -3.66
C PHE A 163 10.92 -10.87 -5.03
N PHE A 164 11.32 -9.59 -5.07
CA PHE A 164 11.36 -8.83 -6.31
C PHE A 164 12.23 -9.44 -7.41
N PRO A 165 13.45 -9.98 -7.18
CA PRO A 165 14.24 -10.57 -8.26
C PRO A 165 13.54 -11.74 -8.96
N LEU A 166 12.85 -12.58 -8.17
CA LEU A 166 12.06 -13.69 -8.69
C LEU A 166 10.86 -13.18 -9.50
N LEU A 167 10.14 -12.20 -8.96
CA LEU A 167 9.01 -11.56 -9.65
C LEU A 167 9.46 -10.87 -10.94
N PHE A 168 10.62 -10.21 -10.94
CA PHE A 168 11.20 -9.55 -12.10
C PHE A 168 11.57 -10.55 -13.19
N ALA A 169 12.23 -11.65 -12.82
CA ALA A 169 12.57 -12.73 -13.75
C ALA A 169 11.30 -13.37 -14.35
N ALA A 170 10.29 -13.65 -13.52
CA ALA A 170 9.00 -14.18 -13.97
C ALA A 170 8.29 -13.20 -14.92
N ALA A 171 8.23 -11.92 -14.57
CA ALA A 171 7.61 -10.88 -15.40
C ALA A 171 8.29 -10.76 -16.78
N ARG A 172 9.63 -10.81 -16.82
CA ARG A 172 10.39 -10.80 -18.08
C ARG A 172 10.13 -12.01 -18.94
N LYS A 173 9.96 -13.19 -18.33
CA LYS A 173 9.70 -14.46 -19.04
C LYS A 173 8.26 -14.57 -19.56
N LEU A 174 7.28 -14.19 -18.74
CA LEU A 174 5.85 -14.37 -19.03
C LEU A 174 5.24 -13.23 -19.85
N GLY A 175 5.86 -12.04 -19.82
CA GLY A 175 5.25 -10.83 -20.36
C GLY A 175 4.19 -10.23 -19.41
N PRO A 176 3.74 -9.00 -19.66
CA PRO A 176 2.97 -8.22 -18.68
C PRO A 176 1.59 -8.81 -18.36
N ALA A 177 0.84 -9.27 -19.37
CA ALA A 177 -0.51 -9.79 -19.17
C ALA A 177 -0.51 -11.14 -18.43
N THR A 178 0.26 -12.11 -18.92
CA THR A 178 0.36 -13.44 -18.31
C THR A 178 0.93 -13.37 -16.89
N PHE A 179 1.94 -12.52 -16.66
CA PHE A 179 2.46 -12.27 -15.32
C PHE A 179 1.39 -11.70 -14.39
N LEU A 180 0.62 -10.70 -14.84
CA LEU A 180 -0.43 -10.10 -14.02
C LEU A 180 -1.51 -11.12 -13.66
N VAL A 181 -1.98 -11.92 -14.63
CA VAL A 181 -2.98 -12.97 -14.37
C VAL A 181 -2.45 -14.01 -13.37
N ALA A 182 -1.22 -14.49 -13.56
CA ALA A 182 -0.61 -15.46 -12.65
C ALA A 182 -0.41 -14.89 -11.24
N ALA A 183 0.01 -13.63 -11.14
CA ALA A 183 0.19 -12.92 -9.87
C ALA A 183 -1.14 -12.67 -9.15
N CYS A 184 -2.20 -12.33 -9.89
CA CYS A 184 -3.56 -12.23 -9.36
C CYS A 184 -4.03 -13.58 -8.83
N ALA A 185 -3.91 -14.64 -9.64
CA ALA A 185 -4.30 -15.99 -9.25
C ALA A 185 -3.57 -16.43 -7.97
N LEU A 186 -2.25 -16.25 -7.90
CA LEU A 186 -1.45 -16.57 -6.72
C LEU A 186 -1.87 -15.73 -5.51
N GLY A 187 -2.01 -14.41 -5.66
CA GLY A 187 -2.37 -13.53 -4.56
C GLY A 187 -3.75 -13.84 -3.98
N PHE A 188 -4.75 -14.05 -4.84
CA PHE A 188 -6.09 -14.45 -4.40
C PHE A 188 -6.13 -15.87 -3.83
N ALA A 189 -5.38 -16.81 -4.40
CA ALA A 189 -5.26 -18.17 -3.85
C ALA A 189 -4.66 -18.14 -2.44
N VAL A 190 -3.59 -17.37 -2.21
CA VAL A 190 -2.99 -17.21 -0.88
C VAL A 190 -3.98 -16.56 0.10
N ARG A 191 -4.74 -15.54 -0.34
CA ARG A 191 -5.81 -14.95 0.49
C ARG A 191 -6.88 -15.96 0.85
N TYR A 192 -7.35 -16.74 -0.12
CA TYR A 192 -8.33 -17.81 0.11
C TYR A 192 -7.79 -18.86 1.09
N LEU A 193 -6.53 -19.28 0.93
CA LEU A 193 -5.89 -20.20 1.86
C LEU A 193 -5.86 -19.65 3.29
N LEU A 194 -5.51 -18.38 3.49
CA LEU A 194 -5.39 -17.79 4.82
C LEU A 194 -6.71 -17.35 5.45
N LEU A 195 -7.75 -17.08 4.66
CA LEU A 195 -9.06 -16.64 5.18
C LEU A 195 -10.06 -17.79 5.31
N VAL A 196 -9.97 -18.80 4.44
CA VAL A 196 -10.99 -19.85 4.33
C VAL A 196 -10.45 -21.23 4.68
N VAL A 197 -9.35 -21.66 4.06
CA VAL A 197 -8.86 -23.04 4.22
C VAL A 197 -8.12 -23.23 5.55
N TYR A 198 -7.26 -22.28 5.91
CA TYR A 198 -6.49 -22.24 7.15
C TYR A 198 -6.67 -20.87 7.80
N PRO A 199 -7.84 -20.60 8.43
CA PRO A 199 -8.15 -19.28 8.97
C PRO A 199 -7.03 -18.75 9.87
N GLN A 200 -6.38 -17.67 9.43
CA GLN A 200 -5.32 -16.96 10.13
C GLN A 200 -5.79 -15.55 10.50
N ASN A 201 -5.04 -14.89 11.39
CA ASN A 201 -5.27 -13.49 11.71
C ASN A 201 -5.29 -12.61 10.45
N GLY A 202 -6.32 -11.76 10.30
CA GLY A 202 -6.51 -10.90 9.12
C GLY A 202 -5.34 -9.97 8.79
N MET A 203 -4.49 -9.66 9.78
CA MET A 203 -3.25 -8.91 9.60
C MET A 203 -2.29 -9.57 8.60
N TRP A 204 -2.31 -10.91 8.49
CA TRP A 204 -1.54 -11.63 7.47
C TRP A 204 -1.93 -11.19 6.05
N VAL A 205 -3.23 -11.12 5.80
CA VAL A 205 -3.79 -10.73 4.49
C VAL A 205 -3.62 -9.24 4.21
N GLN A 206 -3.64 -8.41 5.25
CA GLN A 206 -3.42 -6.97 5.13
C GLN A 206 -1.99 -6.64 4.70
N GLY A 207 -1.00 -7.32 5.26
CA GLY A 207 0.41 -7.04 4.97
C GLY A 207 1.44 -7.89 5.69
N GLY A 208 1.03 -8.75 6.64
CA GLY A 208 1.94 -9.68 7.29
C GLY A 208 2.58 -10.65 6.30
N PHE A 209 1.86 -11.00 5.23
CA PHE A 209 2.40 -11.72 4.10
C PHE A 209 2.18 -10.96 2.78
N ALA A 210 3.26 -10.47 2.20
CA ALA A 210 3.21 -9.60 1.02
C ALA A 210 2.56 -10.26 -0.20
N LEU A 211 2.56 -11.60 -0.31
CA LEU A 211 1.90 -12.29 -1.41
C LEU A 211 0.38 -12.05 -1.44
N CYS A 212 -0.26 -11.77 -0.31
CA CYS A 212 -1.66 -11.38 -0.26
C CYS A 212 -1.94 -10.03 -0.95
N ARG A 213 -0.90 -9.20 -1.11
CA ARG A 213 -0.91 -7.88 -1.77
C ARG A 213 -0.17 -7.90 -3.11
N LEU A 214 0.16 -9.09 -3.60
CA LEU A 214 0.83 -9.30 -4.88
C LEU A 214 0.04 -8.75 -6.08
N PRO A 215 -1.30 -8.85 -6.16
CA PRO A 215 -2.05 -8.31 -7.29
C PRO A 215 -1.79 -6.82 -7.52
N GLU A 216 -1.79 -6.02 -6.45
CA GLU A 216 -1.50 -4.59 -6.51
C GLU A 216 -0.07 -4.31 -6.98
N PHE A 217 0.90 -5.03 -6.42
CA PHE A 217 2.30 -4.85 -6.77
C PHE A 217 2.59 -5.28 -8.22
N ALA A 218 2.01 -6.40 -8.65
CA ALA A 218 2.15 -6.96 -9.98
C ALA A 218 1.45 -6.09 -11.05
N LEU A 219 0.30 -5.49 -10.73
CA LEU A 219 -0.33 -4.49 -11.59
C LEU A 219 0.64 -3.33 -11.87
N GLY A 220 1.29 -2.83 -10.82
CA GLY A 220 2.36 -1.84 -10.95
C GLY A 220 3.49 -2.29 -11.88
N MET A 221 4.01 -3.50 -11.68
CA MET A 221 5.07 -4.05 -12.53
C MET A 221 4.62 -4.18 -14.00
N ALA A 222 3.42 -4.71 -14.24
CA ALA A 222 2.86 -4.87 -15.58
C ALA A 222 2.66 -3.52 -16.29
N LEU A 223 2.16 -2.50 -15.58
CA LEU A 223 2.07 -1.13 -16.09
C LEU A 223 3.45 -0.57 -16.42
N GLY A 224 4.46 -0.80 -15.57
CA GLY A 224 5.84 -0.39 -15.85
C GLY A 224 6.45 -1.06 -17.08
N MET A 225 6.10 -2.32 -17.35
CA MET A 225 6.49 -3.00 -18.58
C MET A 225 5.79 -2.43 -19.81
N TRP A 226 4.49 -2.13 -19.69
CA TRP A 226 3.70 -1.57 -20.77
C TRP A 226 4.17 -0.15 -21.12
N ASP A 227 4.38 0.69 -20.13
CA ASP A 227 4.91 2.05 -20.26
C ASP A 227 6.27 2.06 -20.96
N SER A 228 7.13 1.08 -20.66
CA SER A 228 8.43 0.93 -21.34
C SER A 228 8.30 0.60 -22.84
N ARG A 229 7.18 0.03 -23.27
CA ARG A 229 6.92 -0.36 -24.67
C ARG A 229 6.08 0.67 -25.43
N ALA A 230 5.13 1.32 -24.76
CA ALA A 230 4.15 2.21 -25.37
C ALA A 230 3.70 3.31 -24.38
N PRO A 231 4.60 4.26 -24.05
CA PRO A 231 4.35 5.26 -23.00
C PRO A 231 3.13 6.13 -23.32
N GLU A 232 2.98 6.57 -24.57
CA GLU A 232 1.85 7.41 -25.00
C GLU A 232 0.48 6.71 -24.83
N LYS A 233 0.43 5.39 -25.04
CA LYS A 233 -0.81 4.62 -24.88
C LYS A 233 -1.19 4.47 -23.40
N VAL A 234 -0.20 4.27 -22.54
CA VAL A 234 -0.41 4.18 -21.09
C VAL A 234 -0.84 5.53 -20.53
N GLU A 235 -0.17 6.61 -20.93
CA GLU A 235 -0.53 7.97 -20.51
C GLU A 235 -1.94 8.33 -20.98
N ARG A 236 -2.28 8.04 -22.24
CA ARG A 236 -3.64 8.25 -22.77
C ARG A 236 -4.69 7.40 -22.04
N PHE A 237 -4.37 6.18 -21.63
CA PHE A 237 -5.29 5.35 -20.87
C PHE A 237 -5.52 5.92 -19.46
N LEU A 238 -4.45 6.28 -18.75
CA LEU A 238 -4.52 6.76 -17.36
C LEU A 238 -5.10 8.17 -17.23
N LEU A 239 -4.73 9.07 -18.15
CA LEU A 239 -5.18 10.46 -18.16
C LEU A 239 -6.42 10.69 -19.04
N GLY A 240 -6.80 9.70 -19.84
CA GLY A 240 -7.99 9.75 -20.68
C GLY A 240 -9.25 9.26 -19.97
N GLY A 241 -10.40 9.54 -20.57
CA GLY A 241 -11.71 9.17 -20.02
C GLY A 241 -11.90 7.66 -19.80
N LEU A 242 -11.25 6.80 -20.58
CA LEU A 242 -11.38 5.34 -20.45
C LEU A 242 -10.81 4.80 -19.12
N GLY A 243 -9.68 5.33 -18.66
CA GLY A 243 -9.12 4.96 -17.35
C GLY A 243 -10.04 5.40 -16.22
N LEU A 244 -10.57 6.61 -16.31
CA LEU A 244 -11.55 7.13 -15.35
C LEU A 244 -12.83 6.29 -15.34
N LEU A 245 -13.39 5.96 -16.50
CA LEU A 245 -14.58 5.09 -16.63
C LEU A 245 -14.32 3.70 -16.06
N THR A 246 -13.14 3.13 -16.31
CA THR A 246 -12.75 1.83 -15.75
C THR A 246 -12.72 1.90 -14.22
N GLY A 247 -12.16 2.96 -13.65
CA GLY A 247 -12.18 3.19 -12.20
C GLY A 247 -13.60 3.37 -11.64
N ILE A 248 -14.44 4.16 -12.31
CA ILE A 248 -15.84 4.41 -11.93
C ILE A 248 -16.67 3.13 -11.98
N VAL A 249 -16.39 2.19 -12.88
CA VAL A 249 -17.12 0.91 -12.97
C VAL A 249 -16.58 -0.09 -11.96
N LEU A 250 -15.26 -0.24 -11.87
CA LEU A 250 -14.65 -1.28 -11.02
C LEU A 250 -14.77 -0.96 -9.53
N TYR A 251 -14.75 0.32 -9.13
CA TYR A 251 -14.76 0.69 -7.72
C TYR A 251 -16.09 0.37 -7.03
N PRO A 252 -17.28 0.73 -7.57
CA PRO A 252 -18.57 0.28 -7.03
C PRO A 252 -18.74 -1.23 -7.07
N ALA A 253 -18.29 -1.90 -8.14
CA ALA A 253 -18.32 -3.36 -8.23
C ALA A 253 -17.50 -4.01 -7.10
N ALA A 254 -16.31 -3.47 -6.81
CA ALA A 254 -15.48 -3.92 -5.69
C ALA A 254 -16.14 -3.68 -4.33
N LEU A 255 -16.84 -2.56 -4.14
CA LEU A 255 -17.60 -2.28 -2.91
C LEU A 255 -18.76 -3.27 -2.73
N GLN A 256 -19.49 -3.60 -3.79
CA GLN A 256 -20.56 -4.60 -3.73
C GLN A 256 -20.05 -5.99 -3.32
N LEU A 257 -18.89 -6.39 -3.85
CA LEU A 257 -18.23 -7.65 -3.47
C LEU A 257 -17.76 -7.65 -2.01
N TYR A 258 -17.50 -6.49 -1.43
CA TYR A 258 -17.09 -6.35 -0.02
C TYR A 258 -18.24 -6.59 0.97
N HIS A 259 -19.48 -6.31 0.56
CA HIS A 259 -20.67 -6.55 1.38
C HIS A 259 -21.18 -7.99 1.35
N GLY A 260 -20.67 -8.82 0.43
CA GLY A 260 -21.15 -10.19 0.19
C GLY A 260 -20.39 -11.30 0.94
N LEU A 261 -19.36 -10.98 1.74
CA LEU A 261 -18.56 -11.96 2.47
C LEU A 261 -18.58 -11.62 3.96
N THR A 262 -18.87 -12.64 4.78
CA THR A 262 -18.96 -12.64 6.23
C THR A 262 -18.01 -11.67 6.91
N ALA A 263 -18.50 -10.90 7.88
CA ALA A 263 -17.66 -10.08 8.74
C ALA A 263 -16.65 -10.98 9.45
N TYR A 264 -15.38 -10.88 9.05
CA TYR A 264 -14.29 -11.60 9.71
C TYR A 264 -14.16 -11.04 11.13
N THR A 265 -14.46 -11.87 12.12
CA THR A 265 -14.24 -11.61 13.55
C THR A 265 -12.83 -12.02 13.94
#